data_AF-A0A060YMF4-F1
#
_entry.id   AF-A0A060YMF4-F1
#
_cell.length_a   1.000
_cell.length_b   1.000
_cell.length_c   1.000
_cell.angle_alpha   90.00
_cell.angle_beta   90.00
_cell.angle_gamma   90.00
#
_symmetry.space_group_name_H-M   'P 1'
#
loop_
_entity.id
_entity.type
_entity.pdbx_description
1 polymer ?
#
loop_
_entity_poly.entity_id
_entity_poly.type
_entity_poly.pdbx_seq_one_letter_code
_entity_poly.pdbx_strand_id
1 'polypeptide(L)'
;ARVNSLHRVVLCFQEVIYNRINCRVVAMDLRAHGDTKVKNSDDLSAETMAKDIGKVVEALYGENPPPIMMIGHSMGGAIAVHTAAANHVPSLLGLCVIDVVEGTAMDALNSMQNFLRSRPKTFKSVENAIEWSVKSGQIRNVESARVSMGGQVKKCEEPLNSPGVSKSIGEVIIEEEEEEEEDGESNHKRKKEDDQEVKKESLYTWQIDLSKTEKYWEGWFSGLSALFLSCPVPKLLLLAGVDRLDKDLTIGQMQGKFQMQVLPQCGHAVHEDAPEKVADALASFMVRHKFTELKEGFLWTAAYNTCLLVSAGVQIGPTAFVTISLLCQIKNKTLNVHICTLKKSTHKLWTSYNIKFCND
;
A
#
# COMPACT_ATOMS: atom_id res chain seq x y z
N ALA A 1 -18.39 1.92 -20.71
CA ALA A 1 -17.76 0.58 -20.83
C ALA A 1 -17.50 0.04 -19.43
N ARG A 2 -18.25 -0.99 -19.00
CA ARG A 2 -17.99 -1.70 -17.74
C ARG A 2 -16.81 -2.63 -18.02
N VAL A 3 -15.65 -2.33 -17.45
CA VAL A 3 -14.50 -3.23 -17.52
C VAL A 3 -14.73 -4.35 -16.51
N ASN A 4 -15.43 -5.40 -16.94
CA ASN A 4 -15.79 -6.58 -16.15
C ASN A 4 -14.60 -7.55 -15.95
N SER A 5 -13.38 -7.04 -15.79
CA SER A 5 -12.22 -7.84 -15.42
C SER A 5 -11.12 -6.90 -14.90
N LEU A 6 -11.16 -6.51 -13.63
CA LEU A 6 -10.03 -5.82 -13.00
C LEU A 6 -9.68 -6.45 -11.65
N HIS A 7 -8.64 -7.28 -11.72
CA HIS A 7 -7.51 -7.49 -10.80
C HIS A 7 -7.71 -7.20 -9.30
N ARG A 8 -7.45 -8.27 -8.54
CA ARG A 8 -7.84 -8.49 -7.15
C ARG A 8 -6.91 -7.88 -6.10
N VAL A 9 -6.21 -6.78 -6.33
CA VAL A 9 -5.37 -6.16 -5.26
C VAL A 9 -5.97 -4.86 -4.71
N VAL A 10 -6.89 -4.23 -5.45
CA VAL A 10 -7.35 -2.87 -5.16
C VAL A 10 -8.83 -2.80 -4.76
N LEU A 11 -9.55 -3.91 -4.62
CA LEU A 11 -11.00 -3.87 -4.36
C LEU A 11 -11.35 -3.16 -3.04
N CYS A 12 -10.64 -3.47 -1.94
CA CYS A 12 -10.91 -2.84 -0.64
C CYS A 12 -10.65 -1.31 -0.68
N PHE A 13 -9.53 -0.87 -1.25
CA PHE A 13 -9.24 0.57 -1.37
C PHE A 13 -10.17 1.26 -2.38
N GLN A 14 -10.44 0.62 -3.52
CA GLN A 14 -11.25 1.18 -4.60
C GLN A 14 -12.69 1.43 -4.16
N GLU A 15 -13.29 0.48 -3.45
CA GLU A 15 -14.65 0.63 -2.92
C GLU A 15 -14.73 1.83 -1.98
N VAL A 16 -13.77 1.94 -1.07
CA VAL A 16 -13.70 3.02 -0.09
C VAL A 16 -13.55 4.38 -0.75
N ILE A 17 -12.54 4.57 -1.63
CA ILE A 17 -12.29 5.86 -2.26
C ILE A 17 -13.44 6.26 -3.18
N TYR A 18 -14.06 5.29 -3.86
CA TYR A 18 -15.23 5.52 -4.68
C TYR A 18 -16.41 6.03 -3.86
N ASN A 19 -16.54 5.62 -2.59
CA ASN A 19 -17.58 6.13 -1.69
C ASN A 19 -17.25 7.53 -1.13
N ARG A 20 -16.00 8.01 -1.24
CA ARG A 20 -15.59 9.36 -0.77
C ARG A 20 -15.75 10.44 -1.82
N ILE A 21 -15.29 10.18 -3.04
CA ILE A 21 -15.11 11.19 -4.08
C ILE A 21 -15.58 10.69 -5.45
N ASN A 22 -15.85 11.62 -6.36
CA ASN A 22 -16.12 11.26 -7.75
C ASN A 22 -14.80 11.00 -8.51
N CYS A 23 -14.43 9.73 -8.62
CA CYS A 23 -13.19 9.34 -9.30
C CYS A 23 -13.35 8.07 -10.13
N ARG A 24 -12.39 7.86 -11.04
CA ARG A 24 -12.15 6.59 -11.72
C ARG A 24 -10.85 6.01 -11.19
N VAL A 25 -10.80 4.69 -11.06
CA VAL A 25 -9.61 3.97 -10.58
C VAL A 25 -9.12 3.04 -11.68
N VAL A 26 -7.83 3.11 -11.97
CA VAL A 26 -7.13 2.17 -12.84
C VAL A 26 -6.03 1.54 -12.00
N ALA A 27 -6.25 0.29 -11.60
CA ALA A 27 -5.24 -0.54 -10.94
C ALA A 27 -4.51 -1.35 -12.00
N MET A 28 -3.22 -1.09 -12.18
CA MET A 28 -2.39 -1.71 -13.19
C MET A 28 -1.44 -2.74 -12.56
N ASP A 29 -1.47 -3.97 -13.08
CA ASP A 29 -0.41 -4.94 -12.84
C ASP A 29 0.84 -4.51 -13.62
N LEU A 30 1.91 -4.20 -12.91
CA LEU A 30 3.18 -3.85 -13.53
C LEU A 30 3.79 -5.06 -14.26
N ARG A 31 4.78 -4.80 -15.13
CA ARG A 31 5.48 -5.86 -15.85
C ARG A 31 5.99 -6.94 -14.88
N ALA A 32 5.88 -8.20 -15.30
CA ALA A 32 6.24 -9.39 -14.50
C ALA A 32 5.46 -9.56 -13.17
N HIS A 33 4.42 -8.76 -12.92
CA HIS A 33 3.52 -8.87 -11.77
C HIS A 33 2.11 -9.23 -12.23
N GLY A 34 1.33 -9.86 -11.34
CA GLY A 34 -0.04 -10.28 -11.58
C GLY A 34 -0.21 -10.98 -12.93
N ASP A 35 -1.22 -10.58 -13.72
CA ASP A 35 -1.51 -11.23 -15.00
C ASP A 35 -0.79 -10.59 -16.20
N THR A 36 0.02 -9.56 -15.99
CA THR A 36 0.72 -8.84 -17.07
C THR A 36 1.76 -9.73 -17.77
N LYS A 37 1.60 -9.88 -19.08
CA LYS A 37 2.54 -10.60 -19.96
C LYS A 37 3.31 -9.62 -20.85
N VAL A 38 4.62 -9.73 -20.84
CA VAL A 38 5.54 -8.93 -21.65
C VAL A 38 6.53 -9.83 -22.38
N LYS A 39 7.07 -9.39 -23.52
CA LYS A 39 8.04 -10.17 -24.31
C LYS A 39 9.35 -10.41 -23.56
N ASN A 40 9.84 -9.41 -22.84
CA ASN A 40 11.08 -9.50 -22.05
C ASN A 40 10.75 -9.26 -20.58
N SER A 41 10.40 -10.30 -19.82
CA SER A 41 10.04 -10.16 -18.40
C SER A 41 11.19 -9.73 -17.49
N ASP A 42 12.44 -9.84 -17.94
CA ASP A 42 13.60 -9.74 -17.07
C ASP A 42 14.10 -8.30 -16.87
N ASP A 43 13.67 -7.38 -17.73
CA ASP A 43 14.04 -5.96 -17.66
C ASP A 43 13.12 -5.13 -16.75
N LEU A 44 13.39 -5.13 -15.44
CA LEU A 44 12.66 -4.31 -14.47
C LEU A 44 13.37 -2.98 -14.16
N SER A 45 14.06 -2.36 -15.12
CA SER A 45 14.64 -1.02 -14.92
C SER A 45 13.54 0.04 -14.66
N ALA A 46 13.89 1.11 -13.94
CA ALA A 46 12.97 2.21 -13.66
C ALA A 46 12.40 2.82 -14.95
N GLU A 47 13.27 3.00 -15.94
CA GLU A 47 12.96 3.59 -17.24
C GLU A 47 11.96 2.72 -18.01
N THR A 48 12.22 1.40 -18.11
CA THR A 48 11.33 0.49 -18.83
C THR A 48 9.96 0.43 -18.16
N MET A 49 9.91 0.31 -16.83
CA MET A 49 8.66 0.25 -16.08
C MET A 49 7.85 1.56 -16.18
N ALA A 50 8.51 2.71 -16.10
CA ALA A 50 7.86 4.02 -16.26
C ALA A 50 7.30 4.20 -17.69
N LYS A 51 8.04 3.74 -18.69
CA LYS A 51 7.62 3.79 -20.09
C LYS A 51 6.43 2.86 -20.37
N ASP A 52 6.36 1.72 -19.68
CA ASP A 52 5.21 0.82 -19.76
C ASP A 52 3.93 1.48 -19.23
N ILE A 53 4.01 2.28 -18.15
CA ILE A 53 2.86 3.06 -17.65
C ILE A 53 2.36 4.05 -18.70
N GLY A 54 3.28 4.81 -19.33
CA GLY A 54 2.92 5.75 -20.40
C GLY A 54 2.18 5.07 -21.56
N LYS A 55 2.68 3.92 -22.02
CA LYS A 55 2.04 3.12 -23.07
C LYS A 55 0.66 2.62 -22.67
N VAL A 56 0.44 2.24 -21.41
CA VAL A 56 -0.87 1.82 -20.93
C VAL A 56 -1.86 2.99 -20.94
N VAL A 57 -1.43 4.18 -20.51
CA VAL A 57 -2.27 5.39 -20.58
C VAL A 57 -2.64 5.73 -22.03
N GLU A 58 -1.66 5.69 -22.94
CA GLU A 58 -1.87 5.88 -24.38
C GLU A 58 -2.84 4.84 -24.96
N ALA A 59 -2.70 3.56 -24.61
CA ALA A 59 -3.60 2.51 -25.06
C ALA A 59 -5.03 2.65 -24.53
N LEU A 60 -5.20 3.17 -23.31
CA LEU A 60 -6.52 3.34 -22.69
C LEU A 60 -7.28 4.56 -23.19
N TYR A 61 -6.57 5.66 -23.49
CA TYR A 61 -7.20 6.96 -23.73
C TYR A 61 -6.77 7.66 -25.02
N GLY A 62 -5.77 7.14 -25.72
CA GLY A 62 -5.20 7.75 -26.93
C GLY A 62 -4.64 9.14 -26.67
N GLU A 63 -4.93 10.06 -27.58
CA GLU A 63 -4.44 11.44 -27.54
C GLU A 63 -5.10 12.32 -26.47
N ASN A 64 -6.23 11.89 -25.90
CA ASN A 64 -7.02 12.68 -24.95
C ASN A 64 -7.13 11.99 -23.58
N PRO A 65 -6.00 11.79 -22.87
CA PRO A 65 -6.03 11.20 -21.54
C PRO A 65 -6.76 12.13 -20.56
N PRO A 66 -7.62 11.59 -19.68
CA PRO A 66 -8.28 12.40 -18.66
C PRO A 66 -7.24 12.95 -17.66
N PRO A 67 -7.64 13.88 -16.80
CA PRO A 67 -6.81 14.31 -15.68
C PRO A 67 -6.47 13.09 -14.79
N ILE A 68 -5.17 12.80 -14.59
CA ILE A 68 -4.69 11.59 -13.90
C ILE A 68 -3.88 11.95 -12.65
N MET A 69 -4.21 11.34 -11.51
CA MET A 69 -3.36 11.34 -10.33
C MET A 69 -2.69 9.97 -10.20
N MET A 70 -1.35 9.95 -10.11
CA MET A 70 -0.61 8.71 -9.91
C MET A 70 -0.44 8.42 -8.41
N ILE A 71 -0.62 7.16 -8.04
CA ILE A 71 -0.45 6.67 -6.66
C ILE A 71 0.43 5.43 -6.73
N GLY A 72 1.55 5.42 -6.02
CA GLY A 72 2.48 4.31 -6.02
C GLY A 72 2.95 3.95 -4.61
N HIS A 73 3.05 2.64 -4.34
CA HIS A 73 3.59 2.09 -3.09
C HIS A 73 4.91 1.40 -3.34
N SER A 74 5.87 1.53 -2.42
CA SER A 74 7.17 0.84 -2.49
C SER A 74 7.85 1.02 -3.87
N MET A 75 8.26 -0.05 -4.54
CA MET A 75 8.73 -0.01 -5.93
C MET A 75 7.79 0.78 -6.85
N GLY A 76 6.47 0.59 -6.76
CA GLY A 76 5.50 1.34 -7.55
C GLY A 76 5.50 2.85 -7.27
N GLY A 77 5.87 3.27 -6.05
CA GLY A 77 6.09 4.67 -5.70
C GLY A 77 7.27 5.26 -6.45
N ALA A 78 8.39 4.54 -6.49
CA ALA A 78 9.55 4.92 -7.29
C ALA A 78 9.20 5.05 -8.78
N ILE A 79 8.56 4.03 -9.35
CA ILE A 79 8.16 4.04 -10.76
C ILE A 79 7.18 5.19 -11.07
N ALA A 80 6.27 5.52 -10.15
CA ALA A 80 5.36 6.65 -10.32
C ALA A 80 6.12 7.99 -10.39
N VAL A 81 7.15 8.18 -9.57
CA VAL A 81 8.03 9.36 -9.62
C VAL A 81 8.80 9.42 -10.95
N HIS A 82 9.41 8.32 -11.38
CA HIS A 82 10.12 8.24 -12.66
C HIS A 82 9.20 8.54 -13.85
N THR A 83 7.97 8.01 -13.81
CA THR A 83 6.94 8.27 -14.85
C THR A 83 6.56 9.74 -14.91
N ALA A 84 6.38 10.38 -13.75
CA ALA A 84 6.06 11.78 -13.63
C ALA A 84 7.22 12.68 -14.12
N ALA A 85 8.44 12.38 -13.69
CA ALA A 85 9.63 13.15 -14.05
C ALA A 85 9.96 13.04 -15.56
N ALA A 86 9.78 11.85 -16.14
CA ALA A 86 9.94 11.63 -17.58
C ALA A 86 8.76 12.15 -18.43
N ASN A 87 7.72 12.72 -17.78
CA ASN A 87 6.51 13.23 -18.43
C ASN A 87 5.83 12.21 -19.36
N HIS A 88 5.79 10.94 -18.96
CA HIS A 88 5.12 9.88 -19.73
C HIS A 88 3.59 9.95 -19.64
N VAL A 89 3.05 10.75 -18.71
CA VAL A 89 1.61 11.01 -18.56
C VAL A 89 1.38 12.53 -18.63
N PRO A 90 1.14 13.11 -19.82
CA PRO A 90 1.02 14.56 -19.98
C PRO A 90 -0.16 15.19 -19.21
N SER A 91 -1.20 14.42 -18.92
CA SER A 91 -2.37 14.86 -18.14
C SER A 91 -2.21 14.63 -16.63
N LEU A 92 -0.98 14.37 -16.16
CA LEU A 92 -0.69 14.18 -14.74
C LEU A 92 -0.96 15.48 -13.96
N LEU A 93 -1.85 15.40 -12.96
CA LEU A 93 -2.22 16.53 -12.11
C LEU A 93 -1.74 16.40 -10.67
N GLY A 94 -1.28 15.22 -10.26
CA GLY A 94 -0.88 14.97 -8.88
C GLY A 94 -0.16 13.64 -8.72
N LEU A 95 0.65 13.55 -7.67
CA LEU A 95 1.47 12.37 -7.38
C LEU A 95 1.38 12.02 -5.90
N CYS A 96 1.08 10.76 -5.59
CA CYS A 96 1.11 10.20 -4.25
C CYS A 96 2.12 9.06 -4.17
N VAL A 97 3.01 9.13 -3.19
CA VAL A 97 3.98 8.07 -2.88
C VAL A 97 3.66 7.52 -1.49
N ILE A 98 3.58 6.20 -1.39
CA ILE A 98 3.23 5.48 -0.16
C ILE A 98 4.43 4.67 0.31
N ASP A 99 4.89 4.98 1.51
CA ASP A 99 5.90 4.26 2.28
C ASP A 99 7.23 4.03 1.54
N VAL A 100 7.72 5.08 0.87
CA VAL A 100 9.04 5.10 0.19
C VAL A 100 9.75 6.40 0.49
N VAL A 101 10.98 6.28 0.96
CA VAL A 101 11.94 7.37 1.09
C VAL A 101 13.31 6.82 0.74
N GLU A 102 14.07 7.54 -0.10
CA GLU A 102 15.35 7.09 -0.65
C GLU A 102 16.30 6.58 0.42
N GLY A 103 16.63 7.40 1.43
CA GLY A 103 17.60 7.02 2.46
C GLY A 103 17.25 5.70 3.15
N THR A 104 16.02 5.58 3.65
CA THR A 104 15.57 4.34 4.30
C THR A 104 15.43 3.15 3.35
N ALA A 105 15.08 3.39 2.08
CA ALA A 105 14.96 2.34 1.09
C ALA A 105 16.34 1.74 0.78
N MET A 106 17.36 2.60 0.61
CA MET A 106 18.74 2.18 0.36
C MET A 106 19.32 1.39 1.53
N ASP A 107 19.08 1.83 2.77
CA ASP A 107 19.52 1.11 3.97
C ASP A 107 18.81 -0.25 4.12
N ALA A 108 17.55 -0.35 3.66
CA ALA A 108 16.74 -1.56 3.80
C ALA A 108 17.02 -2.62 2.72
N LEU A 109 17.74 -2.33 1.64
CA LEU A 109 17.95 -3.28 0.53
C LEU A 109 18.56 -4.62 0.99
N ASN A 110 19.57 -4.57 1.87
CA ASN A 110 20.20 -5.78 2.43
C ASN A 110 19.24 -6.58 3.32
N SER A 111 18.42 -5.88 4.12
CA SER A 111 17.40 -6.52 4.98
C SER A 111 16.30 -7.19 4.14
N MET A 112 15.94 -6.56 3.02
CA MET A 112 14.94 -7.10 2.10
C MET A 112 15.37 -8.47 1.58
N GLN A 113 16.62 -8.64 1.13
CA GLN A 113 17.14 -9.94 0.67
C GLN A 113 16.96 -11.04 1.72
N ASN A 114 17.25 -10.76 2.98
CA ASN A 114 17.08 -11.72 4.07
C ASN A 114 15.60 -12.08 4.26
N PHE A 115 14.71 -11.09 4.22
CA PHE A 115 13.27 -11.30 4.26
C PHE A 115 12.79 -12.16 3.08
N LEU A 116 13.20 -11.84 1.84
CA LEU A 116 12.79 -12.59 0.65
C LEU A 116 13.20 -14.07 0.73
N ARG A 117 14.40 -14.34 1.26
CA ARG A 117 14.94 -15.72 1.43
C ARG A 117 14.24 -16.50 2.54
N SER A 118 13.72 -15.83 3.57
CA SER A 118 12.98 -16.48 4.65
C SER A 118 11.56 -16.92 4.27
N ARG A 119 11.05 -16.48 3.12
CA ARG A 119 9.70 -16.83 2.68
C ARG A 119 9.60 -18.31 2.31
N PRO A 120 8.44 -18.96 2.53
CA PRO A 120 8.17 -20.26 1.95
C PRO A 120 8.34 -20.23 0.43
N LYS A 121 8.99 -21.24 -0.15
CA LYS A 121 9.19 -21.35 -1.61
C LYS A 121 7.89 -21.71 -2.34
N THR A 122 7.03 -22.47 -1.67
CA THR A 122 5.78 -23.00 -2.21
C THR A 122 4.68 -23.00 -1.18
N PHE A 123 3.43 -22.96 -1.64
CA PHE A 123 2.21 -23.07 -0.84
C PHE A 123 1.34 -24.21 -1.37
N LYS A 124 0.61 -24.89 -0.48
CA LYS A 124 -0.32 -25.98 -0.86
C LYS A 124 -1.56 -25.45 -1.60
N SER A 125 -2.01 -24.27 -1.24
CA SER A 125 -3.15 -23.58 -1.83
C SER A 125 -3.00 -22.07 -1.69
N VAL A 126 -3.89 -21.31 -2.36
CA VAL A 126 -3.97 -19.86 -2.19
C VAL A 126 -4.40 -19.51 -0.77
N GLU A 127 -5.28 -20.31 -0.16
CA GLU A 127 -5.73 -20.14 1.22
C GLU A 127 -4.56 -20.24 2.22
N ASN A 128 -3.64 -21.19 2.02
CA ASN A 128 -2.42 -21.28 2.83
C ASN A 128 -1.49 -20.07 2.63
N ALA A 129 -1.42 -19.52 1.42
CA ALA A 129 -0.66 -18.30 1.16
C ALA A 129 -1.28 -17.08 1.89
N ILE A 130 -2.61 -16.95 1.85
CA ILE A 130 -3.38 -15.93 2.60
C ILE A 130 -3.14 -16.06 4.10
N GLU A 131 -3.22 -17.28 4.63
CA GLU A 131 -2.98 -17.53 6.06
C GLU A 131 -1.55 -17.14 6.46
N TRP A 132 -0.56 -17.53 5.66
CA TRP A 132 0.84 -17.17 5.90
C TRP A 132 1.06 -15.66 5.84
N SER A 133 0.47 -14.94 4.89
CA SER A 133 0.68 -13.49 4.74
C SER A 133 0.16 -12.72 5.96
N VAL A 134 -0.95 -13.18 6.56
CA VAL A 134 -1.51 -12.60 7.78
C VAL A 134 -0.66 -12.97 9.00
N LYS A 135 -0.32 -14.26 9.18
CA LYS A 135 0.45 -14.74 10.34
C LYS A 135 1.87 -14.20 10.40
N SER A 136 2.52 -14.03 9.24
CA SER A 136 3.85 -13.43 9.14
C SER A 136 3.84 -11.91 9.36
N GLY A 137 2.66 -11.28 9.35
CA GLY A 137 2.52 -9.84 9.46
C GLY A 137 2.83 -9.07 8.18
N GLN A 138 2.97 -9.74 7.04
CA GLN A 138 3.16 -9.09 5.74
C GLN A 138 1.96 -8.21 5.38
N ILE A 139 0.75 -8.73 5.59
CA ILE A 139 -0.53 -8.01 5.43
C ILE A 139 -1.32 -8.21 6.72
N ARG A 140 -1.66 -7.12 7.41
CA ARG A 140 -2.39 -7.19 8.69
C ARG A 140 -3.89 -7.31 8.49
N ASN A 141 -4.39 -6.77 7.39
CA ASN A 141 -5.81 -6.82 7.03
C ASN A 141 -6.16 -8.13 6.32
N VAL A 142 -6.95 -8.97 6.99
CA VAL A 142 -7.41 -10.28 6.46
C VAL A 142 -8.25 -10.13 5.19
N GLU A 143 -9.09 -9.09 5.13
CA GLU A 143 -9.95 -8.85 3.96
C GLU A 143 -9.10 -8.52 2.73
N SER A 144 -8.12 -7.62 2.90
CA SER A 144 -7.16 -7.28 1.84
C SER A 144 -6.37 -8.51 1.42
N ALA A 145 -5.82 -9.28 2.37
CA ALA A 145 -5.03 -10.46 2.07
C ALA A 145 -5.79 -11.51 1.24
N ARG A 146 -7.08 -11.74 1.53
CA ARG A 146 -7.94 -12.68 0.78
C ARG A 146 -8.09 -12.30 -0.68
N VAL A 147 -8.01 -11.01 -0.97
CA VAL A 147 -8.20 -10.45 -2.30
C VAL A 147 -6.84 -10.39 -3.00
N SER A 148 -5.83 -9.78 -2.36
CA SER A 148 -4.54 -9.44 -2.97
C SER A 148 -3.58 -10.62 -3.16
N MET A 149 -3.60 -11.62 -2.27
CA MET A 149 -2.63 -12.72 -2.32
C MET A 149 -2.75 -13.58 -3.58
N GLY A 150 -3.93 -13.66 -4.18
CA GLY A 150 -4.12 -14.37 -5.45
C GLY A 150 -3.27 -13.79 -6.59
N GLY A 151 -2.95 -12.50 -6.57
CA GLY A 151 -2.06 -11.86 -7.56
C GLY A 151 -0.57 -11.99 -7.24
N GLN A 152 -0.22 -12.46 -6.03
CA GLN A 152 1.16 -12.63 -5.57
C GLN A 152 1.70 -14.05 -5.77
N VAL A 153 0.82 -15.02 -6.04
CA VAL A 153 1.17 -16.43 -6.25
C VAL A 153 0.62 -16.95 -7.57
N LYS A 154 1.31 -17.92 -8.17
CA LYS A 154 0.87 -18.68 -9.35
C LYS A 154 0.96 -20.16 -9.09
N LYS A 155 0.16 -20.93 -9.83
CA LYS A 155 0.32 -22.39 -9.87
C LYS A 155 1.69 -22.73 -10.42
N CYS A 156 2.36 -23.70 -9.81
CA CYS A 156 3.56 -24.30 -10.38
C CYS A 156 3.19 -24.95 -11.71
N GLU A 157 3.90 -24.59 -12.77
CA GLU A 157 3.78 -25.29 -14.04
C GLU A 157 4.40 -26.69 -13.86
N GLU A 158 3.66 -27.73 -14.24
CA GLU A 158 4.22 -29.07 -14.27
C GLU A 158 5.35 -29.09 -15.30
N PRO A 159 6.48 -29.77 -15.03
CA PRO A 159 7.42 -30.07 -16.09
C PRO A 159 6.65 -30.86 -17.16
N LEU A 160 6.53 -30.30 -18.37
CA LEU A 160 6.05 -31.02 -19.54
C LEU A 160 6.81 -32.34 -19.59
N ASN A 161 6.07 -33.45 -19.48
CA ASN A 161 6.60 -34.80 -19.56
C ASN A 161 7.60 -34.91 -20.73
N SER A 162 8.89 -34.93 -20.41
CA SER A 162 9.93 -35.46 -21.28
C SER A 162 10.05 -36.94 -20.94
N PRO A 163 9.98 -37.86 -21.92
CA PRO A 163 10.06 -39.28 -21.63
C PRO A 163 11.49 -39.65 -21.26
N GLY A 164 11.66 -40.13 -20.04
CA GLY A 164 12.85 -40.83 -19.57
C GLY A 164 13.80 -39.96 -18.76
N VAL A 165 13.79 -40.12 -17.43
CA VAL A 165 14.92 -40.64 -16.64
C VAL A 165 14.36 -41.12 -15.29
N SER A 166 14.96 -42.20 -14.82
CA SER A 166 14.60 -43.17 -13.78
C SER A 166 14.27 -42.61 -12.39
N LYS A 167 13.29 -43.24 -11.73
CA LYS A 167 12.94 -43.07 -10.31
C LYS A 167 14.13 -43.46 -9.42
N SER A 168 14.58 -42.53 -8.58
CA SER A 168 15.29 -42.82 -7.32
C SER A 168 14.43 -42.24 -6.19
N ILE A 169 13.62 -43.11 -5.59
CA ILE A 169 12.77 -42.81 -4.43
C ILE A 169 13.69 -42.83 -3.19
N GLY A 170 13.85 -41.68 -2.55
CA GLY A 170 14.42 -41.56 -1.21
C GLY A 170 13.34 -41.82 -0.17
N GLU A 171 13.69 -42.67 0.80
CA GLU A 171 12.88 -43.25 1.86
C GLU A 171 12.19 -42.20 2.74
N VAL A 172 10.89 -42.42 3.01
CA VAL A 172 10.21 -41.86 4.18
C VAL A 172 9.95 -43.05 5.11
N ILE A 173 10.57 -42.98 6.28
CA ILE A 173 10.44 -43.93 7.39
C ILE A 173 9.01 -43.80 7.94
N ILE A 174 8.24 -44.90 7.88
CA ILE A 174 7.01 -45.08 8.64
C ILE A 174 7.33 -46.14 9.69
N GLU A 175 7.18 -45.77 10.96
CA GLU A 175 7.29 -46.67 12.10
C GLU A 175 5.95 -47.43 12.26
N GLU A 176 5.98 -48.74 12.05
CA GLU A 176 5.05 -49.75 12.60
C GLU A 176 5.85 -50.47 13.72
N GLU A 177 5.31 -50.94 14.84
CA GLU A 177 4.25 -51.93 15.13
C GLU A 177 3.77 -51.70 16.60
N GLU A 178 2.65 -52.20 17.13
CA GLU A 178 2.33 -53.61 17.39
C GLU A 178 0.82 -53.87 17.56
N GLU A 179 0.46 -55.12 17.25
CA GLU A 179 -0.85 -55.77 17.12
C GLU A 179 -1.47 -56.21 18.45
N GLU A 180 -2.80 -56.40 18.49
CA GLU A 180 -3.45 -57.54 19.17
C GLU A 180 -4.74 -57.96 18.42
N GLU A 181 -4.95 -59.28 18.35
CA GLU A 181 -5.95 -60.03 17.58
C GLU A 181 -7.36 -60.10 18.23
N GLU A 182 -8.42 -60.33 17.44
CA GLU A 182 -9.30 -61.54 17.54
C GLU A 182 -10.51 -61.52 16.56
N ASP A 183 -10.53 -62.58 15.73
CA ASP A 183 -11.62 -63.41 15.18
C ASP A 183 -13.02 -62.90 14.73
N GLY A 184 -13.45 -63.41 13.55
CA GLY A 184 -14.86 -63.57 13.17
C GLY A 184 -15.19 -63.54 11.67
N GLU A 185 -15.33 -64.72 11.04
CA GLU A 185 -15.74 -64.92 9.63
C GLU A 185 -17.15 -64.36 9.26
N SER A 186 -17.31 -63.82 8.05
CA SER A 186 -18.17 -64.43 6.99
C SER A 186 -18.42 -63.51 5.77
N ASN A 187 -18.59 -64.18 4.62
CA ASN A 187 -18.68 -63.69 3.24
C ASN A 187 -19.79 -62.65 2.93
N HIS A 188 -19.45 -61.59 2.18
CA HIS A 188 -20.10 -61.32 0.88
C HIS A 188 -19.36 -60.27 0.02
N LYS A 189 -18.93 -60.72 -1.17
CA LYS A 189 -18.48 -59.91 -2.32
C LYS A 189 -19.44 -58.74 -2.62
N ARG A 190 -18.93 -57.51 -2.55
CA ARG A 190 -19.30 -56.41 -3.45
C ARG A 190 -18.04 -55.61 -3.78
N LYS A 191 -17.54 -55.75 -5.01
CA LYS A 191 -16.59 -54.83 -5.62
C LYS A 191 -17.26 -53.45 -5.65
N LYS A 192 -16.78 -52.51 -4.85
CA LYS A 192 -16.88 -51.09 -5.14
C LYS A 192 -15.55 -50.71 -5.76
N GLU A 193 -15.56 -50.43 -7.05
CA GLU A 193 -14.52 -49.69 -7.72
C GLU A 193 -14.51 -48.31 -7.06
N ASP A 194 -13.52 -48.09 -6.20
CA ASP A 194 -13.26 -46.79 -5.58
C ASP A 194 -12.41 -46.04 -6.60
N ASP A 195 -13.07 -45.19 -7.41
CA ASP A 195 -12.42 -44.16 -8.21
C ASP A 195 -11.77 -43.17 -7.22
N GLN A 196 -10.60 -43.54 -6.69
CA GLN A 196 -9.70 -42.61 -6.03
C GLN A 196 -9.09 -41.73 -7.12
N GLU A 197 -9.87 -40.71 -7.50
CA GLU A 197 -9.36 -39.50 -8.11
C GLU A 197 -8.30 -38.92 -7.15
N VAL A 198 -7.04 -39.28 -7.38
CA VAL A 198 -5.91 -38.64 -6.71
C VAL A 198 -5.97 -37.17 -7.11
N LYS A 199 -6.60 -36.34 -6.27
CA LYS A 199 -6.58 -34.88 -6.41
C LYS A 199 -5.12 -34.46 -6.42
N LYS A 200 -4.59 -34.24 -7.62
CA LYS A 200 -3.24 -33.76 -7.85
C LYS A 200 -3.13 -32.38 -7.18
N GLU A 201 -2.56 -32.35 -5.97
CA GLU A 201 -2.39 -31.11 -5.22
C GLU A 201 -1.49 -30.17 -6.03
N SER A 202 -2.10 -29.17 -6.66
CA SER A 202 -1.39 -28.16 -7.43
C SER A 202 -0.67 -27.23 -6.45
N LEU A 203 0.65 -27.33 -6.38
CA LEU A 203 1.46 -26.41 -5.58
C LEU A 203 1.44 -25.00 -6.21
N TYR A 204 1.54 -23.99 -5.36
CA TYR A 204 1.66 -22.58 -5.74
C TYR A 204 3.06 -22.07 -5.39
N THR A 205 3.59 -21.13 -6.17
CA THR A 205 4.85 -20.43 -5.91
C THR A 205 4.66 -18.92 -6.13
N TRP A 206 5.64 -18.12 -5.73
CA TRP A 206 5.61 -16.67 -5.91
C TRP A 206 5.51 -16.30 -7.40
N GLN A 207 4.70 -15.28 -7.71
CA GLN A 207 4.50 -14.79 -9.07
C GLN A 207 5.83 -14.42 -9.73
N ILE A 208 6.67 -13.72 -8.96
CA ILE A 208 8.00 -13.25 -9.32
C ILE A 208 9.00 -13.58 -8.21
N ASP A 209 10.20 -14.02 -8.62
CA ASP A 209 11.35 -14.08 -7.71
C ASP A 209 11.96 -12.69 -7.60
N LEU A 210 11.46 -11.91 -6.63
CA LEU A 210 11.88 -10.54 -6.42
C LEU A 210 13.38 -10.42 -6.11
N SER A 211 14.03 -11.48 -5.62
CA SER A 211 15.47 -11.47 -5.33
C SER A 211 16.30 -11.26 -6.59
N LYS A 212 15.82 -11.73 -7.76
CA LYS A 212 16.49 -11.54 -9.05
C LYS A 212 16.44 -10.11 -9.57
N THR A 213 15.58 -9.27 -9.01
CA THR A 213 15.43 -7.87 -9.42
C THR A 213 16.37 -6.93 -8.66
N GLU A 214 17.19 -7.45 -7.73
CA GLU A 214 18.15 -6.71 -6.91
C GLU A 214 19.03 -5.74 -7.71
N LYS A 215 19.50 -6.18 -8.88
CA LYS A 215 20.30 -5.37 -9.81
C LYS A 215 19.61 -4.07 -10.27
N TYR A 216 18.29 -3.94 -10.11
CA TYR A 216 17.53 -2.75 -10.48
C TYR A 216 17.17 -1.86 -9.29
N TRP A 217 17.30 -2.36 -8.05
CA TRP A 217 16.80 -1.65 -6.86
C TRP A 217 17.48 -0.30 -6.66
N GLU A 218 18.80 -0.24 -6.88
CA GLU A 218 19.54 1.03 -6.82
C GLU A 218 18.99 2.04 -7.84
N GLY A 219 18.72 1.61 -9.08
CA GLY A 219 18.13 2.48 -10.11
C GLY A 219 16.69 2.92 -9.80
N TRP A 220 15.96 2.19 -8.96
CA TRP A 220 14.63 2.62 -8.53
C TRP A 220 14.71 3.75 -7.50
N PHE A 221 15.62 3.66 -6.54
CA PHE A 221 15.60 4.51 -5.34
C PHE A 221 16.69 5.61 -5.32
N SER A 222 17.81 5.44 -6.02
CA SER A 222 18.89 6.43 -6.05
C SER A 222 18.41 7.75 -6.66
N GLY A 223 18.59 8.85 -5.93
CA GLY A 223 18.14 10.20 -6.30
C GLY A 223 16.61 10.38 -6.29
N LEU A 224 15.85 9.40 -5.80
CA LEU A 224 14.39 9.41 -5.84
C LEU A 224 13.80 10.59 -5.06
N SER A 225 14.38 10.96 -3.93
CA SER A 225 13.88 12.06 -3.09
C SER A 225 13.99 13.40 -3.82
N ALA A 226 15.14 13.67 -4.44
CA ALA A 226 15.35 14.85 -5.27
C ALA A 226 14.44 14.84 -6.51
N LEU A 227 14.29 13.68 -7.16
CA LEU A 227 13.43 13.52 -8.34
C LEU A 227 11.96 13.78 -8.01
N PHE A 228 11.45 13.22 -6.91
CA PHE A 228 10.10 13.48 -6.41
C PHE A 228 9.86 14.97 -6.15
N LEU A 229 10.81 15.66 -5.52
CA LEU A 229 10.70 17.10 -5.27
C LEU A 229 10.72 17.93 -6.56
N SER A 230 11.37 17.45 -7.61
CA SER A 230 11.44 18.14 -8.91
C SER A 230 10.15 18.08 -9.73
N CYS A 231 9.27 17.10 -9.47
CA CYS A 231 8.02 16.93 -10.22
C CYS A 231 7.09 18.14 -10.05
N PRO A 232 6.67 18.82 -11.14
CA PRO A 232 5.93 20.09 -11.09
C PRO A 232 4.41 19.91 -10.87
N VAL A 233 4.03 18.94 -10.04
CA VAL A 233 2.63 18.67 -9.65
C VAL A 233 2.47 18.70 -8.14
N PRO A 234 1.26 18.94 -7.61
CA PRO A 234 0.94 18.68 -6.21
C PRO A 234 1.31 17.25 -5.80
N LYS A 235 1.94 17.14 -4.63
CA LYS A 235 2.52 15.89 -4.14
C LYS A 235 1.99 15.53 -2.76
N LEU A 236 1.72 14.24 -2.55
CA LEU A 236 1.34 13.65 -1.28
C LEU A 236 2.33 12.53 -0.93
N LEU A 237 2.84 12.53 0.30
CA LEU A 237 3.64 11.44 0.85
C LEU A 237 2.90 10.82 2.04
N LEU A 238 2.62 9.53 1.96
CA LEU A 238 2.01 8.75 3.06
C LEU A 238 3.05 7.83 3.67
N LEU A 239 3.29 7.92 4.97
CA LEU A 239 4.28 7.11 5.68
C LEU A 239 3.64 6.31 6.80
N ALA A 240 4.13 5.09 7.05
CA ALA A 240 3.74 4.32 8.24
C ALA A 240 4.31 4.90 9.55
N GLY A 241 5.41 5.67 9.46
CA GLY A 241 6.07 6.32 10.60
C GLY A 241 6.90 7.54 10.18
N VAL A 242 7.11 8.48 11.11
CA VAL A 242 7.86 9.73 10.88
C VAL A 242 9.37 9.52 10.72
N ASP A 243 9.90 8.43 11.28
CA ASP A 243 11.34 8.13 11.33
C ASP A 243 11.94 7.79 9.97
N ARG A 244 11.14 7.90 8.90
CA ARG A 244 11.51 7.49 7.55
C ARG A 244 11.96 8.62 6.64
N LEU A 245 11.82 9.88 7.04
CA LEU A 245 12.26 11.00 6.19
C LEU A 245 13.78 11.11 6.13
N ASP A 246 14.32 11.19 4.91
CA ASP A 246 15.72 11.53 4.68
C ASP A 246 15.93 13.05 4.72
N LYS A 247 17.18 13.47 4.54
CA LYS A 247 17.57 14.88 4.57
C LYS A 247 16.82 15.71 3.51
N ASP A 248 16.72 15.21 2.29
CA ASP A 248 16.15 15.96 1.16
C ASP A 248 14.64 16.13 1.33
N LEU A 249 13.92 15.08 1.69
CA LEU A 249 12.49 15.17 1.96
C LEU A 249 12.19 15.96 3.23
N THR A 250 13.06 15.91 4.25
CA THR A 250 12.93 16.78 5.43
C THR A 250 13.00 18.25 5.04
N ILE A 251 14.01 18.63 4.25
CA ILE A 251 14.14 20.01 3.74
C ILE A 251 12.94 20.38 2.87
N GLY A 252 12.54 19.50 1.95
CA GLY A 252 11.39 19.72 1.07
C GLY A 252 10.07 19.88 1.84
N GLN A 253 9.88 19.11 2.90
CA GLN A 253 8.71 19.18 3.77
C GLN A 253 8.67 20.49 4.56
N MET A 254 9.82 20.91 5.12
CA MET A 254 9.94 22.20 5.82
C MET A 254 9.70 23.39 4.88
N GLN A 255 10.00 23.25 3.58
CA GLN A 255 9.70 24.23 2.55
C GLN A 255 8.25 24.16 2.03
N GLY A 256 7.44 23.21 2.50
CA GLY A 256 6.06 23.03 2.05
C GLY A 256 5.92 22.54 0.60
N LYS A 257 6.93 21.84 0.05
CA LYS A 257 6.93 21.37 -1.34
C LYS A 257 5.98 20.20 -1.62
N PHE A 258 5.54 19.51 -0.58
CA PHE A 258 4.57 18.42 -0.65
C PHE A 258 3.75 18.35 0.64
N GLN A 259 2.60 17.67 0.58
CA GLN A 259 1.82 17.34 1.76
C GLN A 259 2.28 15.99 2.29
N MET A 260 2.43 15.88 3.61
CA MET A 260 2.77 14.62 4.27
C MET A 260 1.68 14.23 5.25
N GLN A 261 1.35 12.94 5.29
CA GLN A 261 0.54 12.36 6.36
C GLN A 261 1.16 11.07 6.86
N VAL A 262 1.05 10.85 8.17
CA VAL A 262 1.60 9.68 8.84
C VAL A 262 0.44 8.84 9.31
N LEU A 263 0.43 7.57 8.90
CA LEU A 263 -0.59 6.59 9.23
C LEU A 263 0.01 5.54 10.16
N PRO A 264 0.04 5.81 11.49
CA PRO A 264 0.65 4.90 12.44
C PRO A 264 -0.09 3.56 12.48
N GLN A 265 0.59 2.54 13.03
CA GLN A 265 0.07 1.18 13.24
C GLN A 265 -0.09 0.33 11.97
N CYS A 266 0.39 0.81 10.82
CA CYS A 266 0.45 0.02 9.59
C CYS A 266 1.81 -0.66 9.44
N GLY A 267 1.84 -1.81 8.76
CA GLY A 267 3.06 -2.42 8.25
C GLY A 267 3.54 -1.74 6.97
N HIS A 268 4.24 -2.50 6.12
CA HIS A 268 4.76 -2.00 4.85
C HIS A 268 3.66 -1.61 3.86
N ALA A 269 2.62 -2.44 3.72
CA ALA A 269 1.51 -2.20 2.81
C ALA A 269 0.40 -1.37 3.47
N VAL A 270 0.67 -0.08 3.73
CA VAL A 270 -0.26 0.84 4.42
C VAL A 270 -1.65 0.89 3.80
N HIS A 271 -1.73 0.80 2.48
CA HIS A 271 -2.98 0.81 1.73
C HIS A 271 -3.78 -0.49 1.82
N GLU A 272 -3.13 -1.62 2.14
CA GLU A 272 -3.82 -2.88 2.45
C GLU A 272 -4.25 -2.93 3.92
N ASP A 273 -3.39 -2.44 4.82
CA ASP A 273 -3.62 -2.48 6.26
C ASP A 273 -4.69 -1.48 6.73
N ALA A 274 -4.70 -0.27 6.16
CA ALA A 274 -5.62 0.80 6.52
C ALA A 274 -6.20 1.53 5.29
N PRO A 275 -6.97 0.81 4.42
CA PRO A 275 -7.51 1.36 3.18
C PRO A 275 -8.39 2.60 3.42
N GLU A 276 -9.18 2.60 4.50
CA GLU A 276 -10.01 3.72 4.95
C GLU A 276 -9.20 5.02 5.16
N LYS A 277 -8.11 4.92 5.92
CA LYS A 277 -7.26 6.08 6.24
C LYS A 277 -6.53 6.59 5.01
N VAL A 278 -6.05 5.69 4.15
CA VAL A 278 -5.40 6.06 2.88
C VAL A 278 -6.39 6.75 1.95
N ALA A 279 -7.64 6.26 1.88
CA ALA A 279 -8.68 6.87 1.07
C ALA A 279 -9.09 8.25 1.60
N ASP A 280 -9.22 8.43 2.92
CA ASP A 280 -9.53 9.73 3.52
C ASP A 280 -8.40 10.75 3.28
N ALA A 281 -7.13 10.31 3.38
CA ALA A 281 -5.95 11.12 3.07
C ALA A 281 -5.96 11.61 1.61
N LEU A 282 -6.20 10.68 0.67
CA LEU A 282 -6.28 10.97 -0.76
C LEU A 282 -7.48 11.84 -1.11
N ALA A 283 -8.66 11.55 -0.58
CA ALA A 283 -9.86 12.36 -0.78
C ALA A 283 -9.65 13.80 -0.28
N SER A 284 -9.07 13.97 0.92
CA SER A 284 -8.70 15.29 1.46
C SER A 284 -7.83 16.06 0.47
N PHE A 285 -6.77 15.40 -0.02
CA PHE A 285 -5.79 15.99 -0.89
C PHE A 285 -6.40 16.39 -2.24
N MET A 286 -7.14 15.47 -2.87
CA MET A 286 -7.77 15.72 -4.16
C MET A 286 -8.81 16.84 -4.10
N VAL A 287 -9.62 16.90 -3.03
CA VAL A 287 -10.61 17.97 -2.83
C VAL A 287 -9.92 19.31 -2.53
N ARG A 288 -8.89 19.31 -1.67
CA ARG A 288 -8.10 20.52 -1.37
C ARG A 288 -7.51 21.15 -2.62
N HIS A 289 -7.02 20.32 -3.54
CA HIS A 289 -6.44 20.76 -4.81
C HIS A 289 -7.47 20.94 -5.94
N LYS A 290 -8.76 20.77 -5.65
CA LYS A 290 -9.88 20.91 -6.61
C LYS A 290 -9.77 19.98 -7.81
N PHE A 291 -9.23 18.79 -7.61
CA PHE A 291 -9.16 17.73 -8.63
C PHE A 291 -10.49 17.00 -8.78
N THR A 292 -11.29 16.98 -7.71
CA THR A 292 -12.59 16.32 -7.64
C THR A 292 -13.42 16.93 -6.51
N GLU A 293 -14.65 16.45 -6.38
CA GLU A 293 -15.62 16.82 -5.36
C GLU A 293 -15.96 15.59 -4.49
N LEU A 294 -16.37 15.85 -3.25
CA LEU A 294 -16.90 14.82 -2.36
C LEU A 294 -18.24 14.33 -2.90
N LYS A 295 -18.53 13.04 -2.72
CA LYS A 295 -19.88 12.51 -3.02
C LYS A 295 -20.91 13.00 -1.98
N GLU A 296 -22.13 13.22 -2.46
CA GLU A 296 -23.25 13.61 -1.60
C GLU A 296 -23.47 12.60 -0.48
N GLY A 297 -23.71 13.09 0.75
CA GLY A 297 -23.92 12.26 1.94
C GLY A 297 -22.64 11.90 2.70
N PHE A 298 -21.45 12.15 2.16
CA PHE A 298 -20.21 11.98 2.93
C PHE A 298 -20.00 13.18 3.88
N LEU A 299 -20.36 12.99 5.15
CA LEU A 299 -20.08 13.94 6.22
C LEU A 299 -18.68 13.67 6.78
N TRP A 300 -17.79 14.64 6.56
CA TRP A 300 -16.49 14.72 7.22
C TRP A 300 -16.68 14.69 8.75
N THR A 301 -16.39 13.56 9.42
CA THR A 301 -16.11 13.62 10.85
C THR A 301 -14.74 14.29 10.97
N ALA A 302 -14.74 15.54 11.42
CA ALA A 302 -13.56 16.38 11.58
C ALA A 302 -12.61 15.88 12.68
N ALA A 303 -12.15 14.63 12.59
CA ALA A 303 -11.27 13.99 13.56
C ALA A 303 -9.80 13.98 13.13
N TYR A 304 -9.50 14.18 11.84
CA TYR A 304 -8.14 14.05 11.31
C TYR A 304 -7.76 15.29 10.48
N ASN A 305 -7.52 16.42 11.18
CA ASN A 305 -6.63 17.53 10.81
C ASN A 305 -7.01 18.80 11.57
N THR A 306 -6.81 18.82 12.89
CA THR A 306 -6.43 20.06 13.57
C THR A 306 -4.93 20.24 13.37
N CYS A 307 -4.53 20.60 12.15
CA CYS A 307 -3.27 21.31 12.00
C CYS A 307 -3.54 22.72 12.53
N LEU A 308 -3.24 22.94 13.82
CA LEU A 308 -3.16 24.30 14.35
C LEU A 308 -2.10 25.05 13.54
N LEU A 309 -2.53 25.89 12.60
CA LEU A 309 -1.73 27.03 12.21
C LEU A 309 -1.71 27.98 13.42
N VAL A 310 -0.72 27.80 14.30
CA VAL A 310 -0.41 28.80 15.33
C VAL A 310 0.33 29.94 14.63
N SER A 311 -0.41 30.92 14.11
CA SER A 311 0.20 32.24 13.88
C SER A 311 0.31 32.93 15.24
N ALA A 312 1.45 32.75 15.92
CA ALA A 312 1.74 33.46 17.16
C ALA A 312 2.06 34.92 16.83
N GLY A 313 1.05 35.80 16.85
CA GLY A 313 1.25 37.23 16.93
C GLY A 313 1.55 37.63 18.37
N VAL A 314 2.82 37.88 18.70
CA VAL A 314 3.21 38.38 20.02
C VAL A 314 3.10 39.90 20.01
N GLN A 315 2.13 40.46 20.73
CA GLN A 315 2.03 41.90 20.95
C GLN A 315 2.35 42.19 22.42
N ILE A 316 3.55 42.72 22.67
CA ILE A 316 4.04 42.99 24.02
C ILE A 316 3.51 44.36 24.45
N GLY A 317 2.46 44.36 25.27
CA GLY A 317 2.03 45.53 26.05
C GLY A 317 2.65 45.52 27.46
N PRO A 318 2.65 46.66 28.18
CA PRO A 318 3.37 46.85 29.45
C PRO A 318 2.79 46.07 30.65
N THR A 319 1.76 45.23 30.45
CA THR A 319 1.25 44.29 31.44
C THR A 319 1.16 42.90 30.80
N ALA A 320 1.87 41.92 31.37
CA ALA A 320 2.10 40.61 30.77
C ALA A 320 0.82 39.77 30.64
N PHE A 321 0.14 39.87 29.49
CA PHE A 321 -0.87 38.94 29.02
C PHE A 321 -0.41 38.35 27.69
N VAL A 322 -0.40 37.02 27.59
CA VAL A 322 -0.18 36.31 26.32
C VAL A 322 -1.55 35.84 25.85
N THR A 323 -2.13 36.55 24.88
CA THR A 323 -3.39 36.15 24.24
C THR A 323 -3.05 35.26 23.05
N ILE A 324 -3.47 33.99 23.06
CA ILE A 324 -3.38 33.09 21.91
C ILE A 324 -4.77 33.00 21.29
N SER A 325 -4.95 33.61 20.12
CA SER A 325 -6.19 33.48 19.35
C SER A 325 -6.05 32.32 18.37
N LEU A 326 -6.88 31.28 18.53
CA LEU A 326 -7.03 30.22 17.52
C LEU A 326 -8.21 30.57 16.60
N LEU A 327 -7.94 30.62 15.29
CA LEU A 327 -8.97 30.66 14.25
C LEU A 327 -9.25 29.24 13.77
N CYS A 328 -10.45 28.75 14.01
CA CYS A 328 -10.92 27.47 13.46
C CYS A 328 -12.03 27.76 12.43
N GLN A 329 -11.81 27.42 11.17
CA GLN A 329 -12.84 27.51 10.14
C GLN A 329 -13.59 26.18 10.04
N ILE A 330 -14.88 26.21 10.37
CA ILE A 330 -15.82 25.12 10.07
C ILE A 330 -16.96 25.71 9.24
N LYS A 331 -17.15 25.19 8.02
CA LYS A 331 -18.29 25.48 7.13
C LYS A 331 -18.68 26.96 7.02
N ASN A 332 -17.78 27.83 6.51
CA ASN A 332 -18.07 29.24 6.24
C ASN A 332 -18.60 30.06 7.44
N LYS A 333 -18.41 29.60 8.67
CA LYS A 333 -18.58 30.41 9.89
C LYS A 333 -17.23 30.60 10.56
N THR A 334 -16.88 31.85 10.84
CA THR A 334 -15.72 32.20 11.67
C THR A 334 -16.13 31.98 13.12
N LEU A 335 -15.61 30.93 13.77
CA LEU A 335 -15.73 30.80 15.22
C LEU A 335 -14.56 31.54 15.87
N ASN A 336 -14.84 32.62 16.60
CA ASN A 336 -13.85 33.25 17.48
C ASN A 336 -13.80 32.46 18.78
N VAL A 337 -12.76 31.65 18.97
CA VAL A 337 -12.51 30.98 20.25
C VAL A 337 -11.72 31.94 21.14
N HIS A 338 -12.37 32.52 22.14
CA HIS A 338 -11.69 33.28 23.19
C HIS A 338 -11.16 32.32 24.26
N ILE A 339 -9.84 32.14 24.30
CA ILE A 339 -9.16 31.46 25.40
C ILE A 339 -8.87 32.52 26.48
N CYS A 340 -9.72 32.60 27.51
CA CYS A 340 -9.41 33.36 28.71
C CYS A 340 -8.37 32.60 29.55
N THR A 341 -7.11 33.04 29.53
CA THR A 341 -6.08 32.53 30.44
C THR A 341 -6.30 33.07 31.86
N LEU A 342 -6.51 32.17 32.83
CA LEU A 342 -6.47 32.49 34.26
C LEU A 342 -5.06 32.29 34.84
N LYS A 343 -4.77 33.15 35.83
CA LYS A 343 -3.53 33.45 36.54
C LYS A 343 -2.56 32.28 36.81
N LYS A 344 -1.25 32.53 36.61
CA LYS A 344 -0.14 31.72 37.16
C LYS A 344 -0.31 31.58 38.68
N SER A 345 -0.45 30.34 39.16
CA SER A 345 -0.05 29.97 40.53
C SER A 345 1.11 29.00 40.42
N THR A 346 2.19 29.34 41.09
CA THR A 346 3.42 28.57 41.21
C THR A 346 3.14 27.22 41.88
N HIS A 347 3.19 26.13 41.13
CA HIS A 347 3.89 24.86 41.45
C HIS A 347 3.45 23.76 40.47
N LYS A 348 4.44 22.92 40.11
CA LYS A 348 4.39 21.68 39.31
C LYS A 348 3.01 21.01 39.23
N LEU A 349 2.50 20.82 38.01
CA LEU A 349 1.86 19.59 37.50
C LEU A 349 1.30 19.89 36.09
N TRP A 350 1.65 19.07 35.09
CA TRP A 350 0.93 19.07 33.82
C TRP A 350 -0.46 18.46 34.08
N THR A 351 -1.49 19.30 34.16
CA THR A 351 -2.89 18.86 34.19
C THR A 351 -3.46 18.89 32.78
N SER A 352 -4.01 17.74 32.34
CA SER A 352 -4.84 17.65 31.13
C SER A 352 -6.05 18.57 31.29
N TYR A 353 -6.24 19.50 30.36
CA TYR A 353 -7.43 20.36 30.34
C TYR A 353 -8.52 19.73 29.48
N ASN A 354 -9.70 19.50 30.07
CA ASN A 354 -10.91 19.16 29.33
C ASN A 354 -11.45 20.41 28.64
N ILE A 355 -11.48 20.39 27.30
CA ILE A 355 -12.13 21.41 26.49
C ILE A 355 -13.64 21.18 26.60
N LYS A 356 -14.36 22.10 27.26
CA LYS A 356 -15.83 22.17 27.16
C LYS A 356 -16.19 22.97 25.92
N PHE A 357 -16.82 22.32 24.95
CA PHE A 357 -17.51 23.01 23.87
C PHE A 357 -18.81 23.59 24.43
N CYS A 358 -18.91 24.91 24.54
CA CYS A 358 -20.20 25.59 24.64
C CYS A 358 -20.67 25.85 23.21
N ASN A 359 -21.85 25.35 22.87
CA ASN A 359 -22.56 25.77 21.67
C ASN A 359 -23.26 27.09 22.00
N ASP A 360 -23.00 28.13 21.21
CA ASP A 360 -23.89 29.29 21.08
C ASP A 360 -24.90 29.04 19.95
#